data_AF-A0AAW8G505-F1
#
_entry.id   AF-A0AAW8G505-F1
#
_cell.length_a   1.000
_cell.length_b   1.000
_cell.length_c   1.000
_cell.angle_alpha   90.00
_cell.angle_beta   90.00
_cell.angle_gamma   90.00
#
_symmetry.space_group_name_H-M   'P 1'
#
loop_
_entity.id
_entity.type
_entity.pdbx_description
1 polymer ?
#
loop_
_entity_poly.entity_id
_entity_poly.type
_entity_poly.pdbx_seq_one_letter_code
_entity_poly.pdbx_strand_id
1 'polypeptide(L)'
;MKQILLLLIMIFAVQFKGQVYPLNNKNKSDAPNGSYFKDLDGELDKYIGLWKGNWNGKTVYLDLRKYKYKLGDDSNYIYQDKILGERKIIAADGTVEIDRISNFSNTDSEFRGLGISLKNTNWKRLYFYPQNMCMKKANLDIINFTNNQMTLHFEYEPSFVDPNCQYNAYVDQHGDFPVNFPKDIVLTKQ
;
A
#
# COMPACT_ATOMS: atom_id res chain seq x y z
N MET A 1 23.86 6.66 48.09
CA MET A 1 22.58 6.09 47.59
C MET A 1 21.73 7.10 46.81
N LYS A 2 21.43 8.30 47.34
CA LYS A 2 20.64 9.34 46.62
C LYS A 2 21.22 9.76 45.24
N GLN A 3 22.54 9.88 45.12
CA GLN A 3 23.19 10.25 43.84
C GLN A 3 23.16 9.13 42.79
N ILE A 4 23.22 7.87 43.22
CA ILE A 4 23.11 6.70 42.32
C ILE A 4 21.66 6.58 41.79
N LEU A 5 20.66 6.86 42.63
CA LEU A 5 19.26 6.89 42.24
C LEU A 5 18.97 7.99 41.20
N LEU A 6 19.54 9.19 41.38
CA LEU A 6 19.45 10.29 40.42
C LEU A 6 20.08 9.92 39.06
N LEU A 7 21.21 9.21 39.07
CA LEU A 7 21.87 8.75 37.84
C LEU A 7 21.02 7.71 37.10
N LEU A 8 20.38 6.77 37.81
CA LEU A 8 19.49 5.76 37.23
C LEU A 8 18.24 6.38 36.58
N ILE A 9 17.66 7.41 37.21
CA ILE A 9 16.51 8.17 36.66
C ILE A 9 16.93 8.93 35.39
N MET A 10 18.14 9.49 35.38
CA MET A 10 18.69 10.17 34.21
C MET A 10 18.93 9.21 33.04
N ILE A 11 19.47 8.01 33.29
CA ILE A 11 19.73 6.98 32.26
C ILE A 11 18.41 6.45 31.66
N PHE A 12 17.33 6.34 32.45
CA PHE A 12 16.00 6.01 31.94
C PHE A 12 15.40 7.12 31.06
N ALA A 13 15.70 8.39 31.34
CA ALA A 13 15.25 9.52 30.53
C ALA A 13 15.94 9.60 29.14
N VAL A 14 17.11 8.97 28.96
CA VAL A 14 17.82 8.94 27.65
C VAL A 14 17.25 7.86 26.70
N GLN A 15 16.21 7.13 27.09
CA GLN A 15 15.45 6.29 26.16
C GLN A 15 14.50 7.15 25.31
N PHE A 16 15.02 8.17 24.60
CA PHE A 16 14.27 8.90 23.58
C PHE A 16 14.08 8.00 22.36
N LYS A 17 13.18 7.02 22.49
CA LYS A 17 12.58 6.37 21.33
C LYS A 17 11.70 7.44 20.67
N GLY A 18 11.84 7.63 19.35
CA GLY A 18 11.18 8.69 18.59
C GLY A 18 9.70 8.84 18.95
N GLN A 19 9.22 10.08 19.01
CA GLN A 19 7.88 10.40 19.50
C GLN A 19 6.80 9.71 18.66
N VAL A 20 5.86 9.05 19.33
CA VAL A 20 4.76 8.34 18.67
C VAL A 20 3.54 9.27 18.61
N TYR A 21 2.95 9.39 17.43
CA TYR A 21 1.77 10.19 17.15
C TYR A 21 0.67 9.33 16.51
N PRO A 22 -0.61 9.70 16.63
CA PRO A 22 -1.67 9.10 15.83
C PRO A 22 -1.41 9.27 14.32
N LEU A 23 -1.79 8.27 13.52
CA LEU A 23 -1.52 8.21 12.08
C LEU A 23 -1.99 9.46 11.32
N ASN A 24 -3.16 9.98 11.70
CA ASN A 24 -3.81 11.14 11.07
C ASN A 24 -3.51 12.48 11.77
N ASN A 25 -2.47 12.54 12.60
CA ASN A 25 -2.04 13.82 13.17
C ASN A 25 -1.73 14.83 12.05
N LYS A 26 -2.29 16.03 12.15
CA LYS A 26 -2.19 17.10 11.13
C LYS A 26 -0.81 17.76 11.10
N ASN A 27 -0.07 17.75 12.21
CA ASN A 27 1.19 18.47 12.36
C ASN A 27 2.40 17.57 12.06
N LYS A 28 2.34 16.81 10.96
CA LYS A 28 3.44 15.90 10.56
C LYS A 28 4.73 16.67 10.24
N SER A 29 4.60 17.88 9.69
CA SER A 29 5.72 18.75 9.31
C SER A 29 6.57 19.20 10.49
N ASP A 30 5.95 19.34 11.65
CA ASP A 30 6.58 19.92 12.85
C ASP A 30 7.10 18.83 13.78
N ALA A 31 6.88 17.57 13.44
CA ALA A 31 7.30 16.44 14.25
C ALA A 31 8.84 16.30 14.21
N PRO A 32 9.47 16.01 15.36
CA PRO A 32 10.91 15.76 15.41
C PRO A 32 11.34 14.66 14.44
N ASN A 33 12.56 14.75 13.92
CA ASN A 33 13.18 13.70 13.12
C ASN A 33 13.11 12.34 13.85
N GLY A 34 12.78 11.27 13.12
CA GLY A 34 12.60 9.92 13.66
C GLY A 34 11.26 9.66 14.36
N SER A 35 10.33 10.62 14.37
CA SER A 35 8.97 10.42 14.90
C SER A 35 8.21 9.32 14.18
N TYR A 36 7.24 8.70 14.84
CA TYR A 36 6.45 7.60 14.30
C TYR A 36 4.94 7.89 14.35
N PHE A 37 4.32 7.97 13.18
CA PHE A 37 2.87 8.10 13.00
C PHE A 37 2.24 6.71 12.92
N LYS A 38 1.73 6.25 14.05
CA LYS A 38 1.22 4.89 14.24
C LYS A 38 -0.30 4.84 14.08
N ASP A 39 -0.80 3.78 13.48
CA ASP A 39 -2.23 3.46 13.43
C ASP A 39 -2.72 3.00 14.82
N LEU A 40 -3.02 3.97 15.70
CA LEU A 40 -3.43 3.73 17.07
C LEU A 40 -4.90 3.34 17.19
N ASP A 41 -5.73 3.84 16.27
CA ASP A 41 -7.19 3.65 16.28
C ASP A 41 -7.67 2.51 15.37
N GLY A 42 -6.73 1.71 14.82
CA GLY A 42 -7.03 0.54 13.99
C GLY A 42 -7.72 0.88 12.66
N GLU A 43 -7.49 2.08 12.14
CA GLU A 43 -8.14 2.57 10.93
C GLU A 43 -7.75 1.77 9.68
N LEU A 44 -6.53 1.21 9.68
CA LEU A 44 -6.02 0.39 8.59
C LEU A 44 -6.39 -1.08 8.74
N ASP A 45 -6.64 -1.57 9.96
CA ASP A 45 -6.75 -3.00 10.29
C ASP A 45 -7.86 -3.71 9.51
N LYS A 46 -8.97 -3.03 9.23
CA LYS A 46 -10.07 -3.60 8.46
C LYS A 46 -9.68 -4.02 7.05
N TYR A 47 -8.71 -3.34 6.44
CA TYR A 47 -8.23 -3.65 5.09
C TYR A 47 -7.15 -4.73 5.05
N ILE A 48 -6.48 -4.98 6.17
CA ILE A 48 -5.39 -5.96 6.28
C ILE A 48 -5.93 -7.38 6.14
N GLY A 49 -5.23 -8.22 5.39
CA GLY A 49 -5.54 -9.63 5.19
C GLY A 49 -5.37 -10.09 3.74
N LEU A 50 -5.63 -11.38 3.53
CA LEU A 50 -5.68 -11.98 2.21
C LEU A 50 -7.10 -11.84 1.64
N TRP A 51 -7.19 -11.25 0.46
CA TRP A 51 -8.43 -11.03 -0.26
C TRP A 51 -8.41 -11.87 -1.53
N LYS A 52 -9.53 -12.52 -1.86
CA LYS A 52 -9.68 -13.39 -3.03
C LYS A 52 -10.85 -12.95 -3.89
N GLY A 53 -10.67 -12.85 -5.19
CA GLY A 53 -11.75 -12.65 -6.14
C GLY A 53 -11.58 -13.50 -7.40
N ASN A 54 -12.61 -13.46 -8.24
CA ASN A 54 -12.60 -14.13 -9.53
C ASN A 54 -12.78 -13.09 -10.65
N TRP A 55 -12.01 -13.24 -11.72
CA TRP A 55 -12.05 -12.36 -12.88
C TRP A 55 -11.76 -13.18 -14.14
N ASN A 56 -12.72 -13.26 -15.06
CA ASN A 56 -12.58 -13.97 -16.34
C ASN A 56 -12.04 -15.40 -16.20
N GLY A 57 -12.54 -16.16 -15.22
CA GLY A 57 -12.07 -17.51 -14.91
C GLY A 57 -10.74 -17.58 -14.15
N LYS A 58 -10.03 -16.46 -13.98
CA LYS A 58 -8.82 -16.38 -13.15
C LYS A 58 -9.19 -16.14 -11.69
N THR A 59 -8.37 -16.67 -10.79
CA THR A 59 -8.41 -16.32 -9.37
C THR A 59 -7.39 -15.23 -9.08
N VAL A 60 -7.84 -14.15 -8.46
CA VAL A 60 -6.99 -13.04 -8.01
C VAL A 60 -6.90 -13.07 -6.50
N TYR A 61 -5.67 -13.01 -5.98
CA TYR A 61 -5.39 -12.80 -4.57
C TYR A 61 -4.69 -11.46 -4.38
N LEU A 62 -5.07 -10.75 -3.33
CA LEU A 62 -4.45 -9.51 -2.87
C LEU A 62 -4.12 -9.66 -1.38
N ASP A 63 -2.84 -9.68 -1.04
CA ASP A 63 -2.38 -9.70 0.35
C ASP A 63 -2.02 -8.29 0.78
N LEU A 64 -2.80 -7.72 1.70
CA LEU A 64 -2.60 -6.39 2.25
C LEU A 64 -2.08 -6.51 3.68
N ARG A 65 -0.95 -5.85 3.97
CA ARG A 65 -0.24 -5.92 5.24
C ARG A 65 0.08 -4.53 5.76
N LYS A 66 0.07 -4.36 7.08
CA LYS A 66 0.49 -3.11 7.74
C LYS A 66 1.99 -3.13 7.99
N TYR A 67 2.70 -2.10 7.57
CA TYR A 67 4.14 -1.94 7.75
C TYR A 67 4.50 -0.57 8.29
N LYS A 68 5.47 -0.53 9.20
CA LYS A 68 6.15 0.70 9.63
C LYS A 68 7.09 1.16 8.53
N TYR A 69 6.66 2.15 7.76
CA TYR A 69 7.37 2.66 6.59
C TYR A 69 8.20 3.90 6.93
N LYS A 70 9.48 3.94 6.50
CA LYS A 70 10.35 5.14 6.62
C LYS A 70 10.08 6.09 5.46
N LEU A 71 9.70 7.33 5.76
CA LEU A 71 9.61 8.44 4.82
C LEU A 71 10.78 9.39 5.03
N GLY A 72 11.46 9.80 3.96
CA GLY A 72 12.61 10.70 4.03
C GLY A 72 13.94 9.94 3.95
N ASP A 73 15.03 10.68 4.08
CA ASP A 73 16.40 10.16 3.96
C ASP A 73 17.01 9.80 5.33
N ASP A 74 18.32 9.60 5.42
CA ASP A 74 18.97 9.24 6.70
C ASP A 74 19.13 10.44 7.64
N SER A 75 19.11 11.67 7.12
CA SER A 75 19.27 12.90 7.88
C SER A 75 17.94 13.47 8.37
N ASN A 76 16.86 13.27 7.62
CA ASN A 76 15.52 13.76 7.93
C ASN A 76 14.46 12.76 7.50
N TYR A 77 13.83 12.10 8.46
CA TYR A 77 12.82 11.08 8.25
C TYR A 77 11.76 11.04 9.34
N ILE A 78 10.64 10.43 8.98
CA ILE A 78 9.60 9.98 9.91
C ILE A 78 9.26 8.53 9.57
N TYR A 79 8.73 7.80 10.54
CA TYR A 79 8.05 6.55 10.28
C TYR A 79 6.54 6.77 10.22
N GLN A 80 5.84 6.01 9.38
CA GLN A 80 4.40 5.91 9.49
C GLN A 80 3.90 4.51 9.15
N ASP A 81 2.80 4.09 9.78
CA ASP A 81 2.12 2.89 9.35
C ASP A 81 1.50 3.09 7.97
N LYS A 82 1.76 2.15 7.08
CA LYS A 82 1.16 2.09 5.75
C LYS A 82 0.66 0.69 5.46
N ILE A 83 -0.38 0.63 4.63
CA ILE A 83 -0.72 -0.60 3.91
C ILE A 83 0.30 -0.79 2.80
N LEU A 84 0.96 -1.93 2.78
CA LEU A 84 1.67 -2.43 1.61
C LEU A 84 0.95 -3.69 1.14
N GLY A 85 1.04 -3.99 -0.15
CA GLY A 85 0.42 -5.21 -0.65
C GLY A 85 1.08 -5.76 -1.90
N GLU A 86 0.78 -7.02 -2.15
CA GLU A 86 1.18 -7.76 -3.34
C GLU A 86 0.03 -8.63 -3.82
N ARG A 87 0.10 -9.06 -5.08
CA ARG A 87 -0.94 -9.90 -5.70
C ARG A 87 -0.39 -11.23 -6.20
N LYS A 88 -1.32 -12.18 -6.33
CA LYS A 88 -1.13 -13.43 -7.03
C LYS A 88 -2.30 -13.67 -7.97
N ILE A 89 -2.02 -14.12 -9.18
CA ILE A 89 -3.03 -14.40 -10.20
C ILE A 89 -2.80 -15.81 -10.73
N ILE A 90 -3.87 -16.59 -10.70
CA ILE A 90 -3.89 -17.98 -11.15
C ILE A 90 -4.91 -18.06 -12.29
N ALA A 91 -4.48 -18.53 -13.45
CA ALA A 91 -5.32 -18.77 -14.61
C ALA A 91 -6.34 -19.89 -14.35
N ALA A 92 -7.33 -20.01 -15.23
CA ALA A 92 -8.40 -20.99 -15.10
C ALA A 92 -7.89 -22.45 -15.15
N ASP A 93 -6.76 -22.69 -15.83
CA ASP A 93 -6.09 -23.99 -15.94
C ASP A 93 -5.17 -24.31 -14.74
N GLY A 94 -5.07 -23.40 -13.76
CA GLY A 94 -4.20 -23.53 -12.61
C GLY A 94 -2.79 -22.93 -12.79
N THR A 95 -2.45 -22.41 -13.98
CA THR A 95 -1.16 -21.76 -14.23
C THR A 95 -1.02 -20.49 -13.37
N VAL A 96 0.09 -20.36 -12.65
CA VAL A 96 0.40 -19.13 -11.89
C VAL A 96 0.99 -18.10 -12.84
N GLU A 97 0.21 -17.07 -13.18
CA GLU A 97 0.65 -16.00 -14.08
C GLU A 97 1.47 -14.94 -13.35
N ILE A 98 1.12 -14.66 -12.10
CA ILE A 98 1.81 -13.70 -11.23
C ILE A 98 1.80 -14.26 -9.81
N ASP A 99 2.93 -14.25 -9.12
CA ASP A 99 3.00 -14.51 -7.68
C ASP A 99 4.05 -13.61 -7.03
N ARG A 100 3.58 -12.44 -6.57
CA ARG A 100 4.41 -11.53 -5.78
C ARG A 100 4.17 -11.68 -4.27
N ILE A 101 3.12 -12.38 -3.88
CA ILE A 101 2.82 -12.67 -2.46
C ILE A 101 3.90 -13.59 -1.88
N SER A 102 4.34 -14.60 -2.64
CA SER A 102 5.40 -15.53 -2.20
C SER A 102 6.74 -14.84 -1.92
N ASN A 103 7.01 -13.72 -2.61
CA ASN A 103 8.22 -12.89 -2.43
C ASN A 103 7.83 -11.47 -2.00
N PHE A 104 6.95 -11.36 -1.01
CA PHE A 104 6.44 -10.07 -0.56
C PHE A 104 7.60 -9.15 -0.13
N SER A 105 7.74 -8.01 -0.81
CA SER A 105 8.70 -7.00 -0.46
C SER A 105 8.04 -5.80 0.20
N ASN A 106 8.72 -5.18 1.16
CA ASN A 106 8.29 -3.93 1.80
C ASN A 106 8.93 -2.68 1.17
N THR A 107 9.87 -2.83 0.24
CA THR A 107 10.55 -1.72 -0.45
C THR A 107 10.03 -1.52 -1.87
N ASP A 108 9.70 -2.62 -2.58
CA ASP A 108 9.21 -2.61 -3.95
C ASP A 108 7.74 -3.08 -4.14
N SER A 109 6.93 -3.08 -3.07
CA SER A 109 5.53 -3.54 -3.10
C SER A 109 4.71 -2.94 -4.25
N GLU A 110 3.82 -3.71 -4.90
CA GLU A 110 2.95 -3.15 -5.93
C GLU A 110 1.86 -2.24 -5.36
N PHE A 111 1.31 -2.54 -4.18
CA PHE A 111 0.33 -1.69 -3.52
C PHE A 111 0.98 -0.91 -2.39
N ARG A 112 0.83 0.42 -2.38
CA ARG A 112 1.50 1.27 -1.37
C ARG A 112 0.63 2.42 -0.87
N GLY A 113 0.18 2.28 0.36
CA GLY A 113 -0.60 3.28 1.09
C GLY A 113 -2.10 3.19 0.82
N LEU A 114 -2.84 3.95 1.61
CA LEU A 114 -4.28 4.08 1.54
C LEU A 114 -4.63 5.56 1.66
N GLY A 115 -5.26 6.11 0.63
CA GLY A 115 -5.70 7.51 0.55
C GLY A 115 -7.22 7.65 0.53
N ILE A 116 -7.66 8.88 0.31
CA ILE A 116 -9.06 9.21 -0.02
C ILE A 116 -9.15 9.31 -1.55
N SER A 117 -10.22 8.77 -2.15
CA SER A 117 -10.43 8.94 -3.59
C SER A 117 -10.71 10.39 -3.95
N LEU A 118 -10.12 10.85 -5.06
CA LEU A 118 -10.37 12.18 -5.61
C LEU A 118 -11.72 12.27 -6.34
N LYS A 119 -12.33 11.13 -6.68
CA LYS A 119 -13.65 11.06 -7.31
C LYS A 119 -14.78 11.12 -6.28
N ASN A 120 -14.55 10.55 -5.10
CA ASN A 120 -15.53 10.49 -4.03
C ASN A 120 -14.82 10.41 -2.67
N THR A 121 -15.01 11.43 -1.83
CA THR A 121 -14.33 11.52 -0.53
C THR A 121 -14.76 10.44 0.47
N ASN A 122 -15.86 9.73 0.22
CA ASN A 122 -16.29 8.59 1.02
C ASN A 122 -15.55 7.30 0.67
N TRP A 123 -14.90 7.24 -0.50
CA TRP A 123 -14.11 6.08 -0.92
C TRP A 123 -12.67 6.20 -0.44
N LYS A 124 -12.09 5.05 -0.07
CA LYS A 124 -10.64 4.93 0.12
C LYS A 124 -9.99 4.47 -1.18
N ARG A 125 -8.70 4.76 -1.31
CA ARG A 125 -7.92 4.50 -2.53
C ARG A 125 -6.63 3.77 -2.18
N LEU A 126 -6.42 2.60 -2.77
CA LEU A 126 -5.11 1.94 -2.78
C LEU A 126 -4.33 2.42 -4.00
N TYR A 127 -3.06 2.74 -3.81
CA TYR A 127 -2.18 3.13 -4.91
C TYR A 127 -1.48 1.88 -5.46
N PHE A 128 -1.52 1.70 -6.77
CA PHE A 128 -1.00 0.53 -7.47
C PHE A 128 0.12 0.93 -8.44
N TYR A 129 1.29 0.32 -8.23
CA TYR A 129 2.54 0.54 -8.94
C TYR A 129 2.95 -0.80 -9.58
N PRO A 130 2.31 -1.21 -10.69
CA PRO A 130 2.64 -2.46 -11.36
C PRO A 130 4.10 -2.47 -11.84
N GLN A 131 4.79 -3.58 -11.59
CA GLN A 131 6.17 -3.74 -12.02
C GLN A 131 6.28 -3.94 -13.54
N ASN A 132 7.40 -3.49 -14.11
CA ASN A 132 7.70 -3.57 -15.55
C ASN A 132 6.70 -2.89 -16.48
N MET A 133 5.82 -2.02 -15.97
CA MET A 133 4.73 -1.43 -16.73
C MET A 133 5.05 -0.02 -17.24
N CYS A 134 6.28 0.23 -17.69
CA CYS A 134 6.70 1.53 -18.23
C CYS A 134 6.34 2.72 -17.33
N MET A 135 6.57 2.58 -16.02
CA MET A 135 6.21 3.55 -14.98
C MET A 135 4.72 3.93 -14.91
N LYS A 136 3.83 3.15 -15.54
CA LYS A 136 2.39 3.32 -15.38
C LYS A 136 1.99 3.01 -13.95
N LYS A 137 1.12 3.87 -13.44
CA LYS A 137 0.55 3.80 -12.10
C LYS A 137 -0.96 3.79 -12.24
N ALA A 138 -1.61 3.24 -11.24
CA ALA A 138 -3.05 3.20 -11.17
C ALA A 138 -3.53 3.39 -9.73
N ASN A 139 -4.79 3.75 -9.62
CA ASN A 139 -5.52 3.83 -8.38
C ASN A 139 -6.59 2.75 -8.35
N LEU A 140 -6.78 2.15 -7.19
CA LEU A 140 -7.85 1.21 -6.89
C LEU A 140 -8.76 1.86 -5.86
N ASP A 141 -9.89 2.40 -6.31
CA ASP A 141 -10.90 2.95 -5.43
C ASP A 141 -11.71 1.81 -4.80
N ILE A 142 -11.82 1.82 -3.48
CA ILE A 142 -12.68 0.93 -2.70
C ILE A 142 -14.08 1.53 -2.72
N ILE A 143 -14.89 1.10 -3.68
CA ILE A 143 -16.24 1.65 -3.93
C ILE A 143 -17.32 1.04 -3.06
N ASN A 144 -17.08 -0.18 -2.55
CA ASN A 144 -17.90 -0.84 -1.55
C ASN A 144 -17.00 -1.62 -0.59
N PHE A 145 -17.32 -1.59 0.71
CA PHE A 145 -16.53 -2.24 1.74
C PHE A 145 -17.39 -2.72 2.90
N THR A 146 -17.21 -3.99 3.25
CA THR A 146 -17.72 -4.62 4.47
C THR A 146 -16.57 -5.37 5.15
N ASN A 147 -16.82 -5.99 6.30
CA ASN A 147 -15.78 -6.75 7.01
C ASN A 147 -15.17 -7.89 6.16
N ASN A 148 -15.97 -8.49 5.28
CA ASN A 148 -15.57 -9.67 4.50
C ASN A 148 -15.55 -9.45 2.99
N GLN A 149 -15.95 -8.27 2.49
CA GLN A 149 -16.02 -7.99 1.06
C GLN A 149 -15.47 -6.59 0.73
N MET A 150 -14.70 -6.50 -0.35
CA MET A 150 -14.14 -5.25 -0.88
C MET A 150 -14.38 -5.22 -2.39
N THR A 151 -15.01 -4.16 -2.88
CA THR A 151 -15.13 -3.92 -4.33
C THR A 151 -14.13 -2.85 -4.75
N LEU A 152 -13.30 -3.18 -5.72
CA LEU A 152 -12.25 -2.31 -6.25
C LEU A 152 -12.60 -1.85 -7.65
N HIS A 153 -12.40 -0.56 -7.92
CA HIS A 153 -12.43 0.05 -9.24
C HIS A 153 -11.05 0.57 -9.60
N PHE A 154 -10.48 0.05 -10.68
CA PHE A 154 -9.16 0.39 -11.20
C PHE A 154 -9.25 1.54 -12.20
N GLU A 155 -8.33 2.49 -12.06
CA GLU A 155 -8.14 3.57 -13.01
C GLU A 155 -6.66 3.94 -13.11
N TYR A 156 -6.17 4.16 -14.34
CA TYR A 156 -4.80 4.66 -14.53
C TYR A 156 -4.65 6.08 -14.00
N GLU A 157 -3.48 6.35 -13.41
CA GLU A 157 -3.06 7.72 -13.18
C GLU A 157 -2.67 8.39 -14.51
N PRO A 158 -2.98 9.69 -14.69
CA PRO A 158 -2.43 10.45 -15.79
C PRO A 158 -0.90 10.35 -15.81
N SER A 159 -0.33 9.97 -16.94
CA SER A 159 1.12 9.96 -17.12
C SER A 159 1.52 10.16 -18.58
N PHE A 160 2.73 10.66 -18.77
CA PHE A 160 3.31 10.85 -20.10
C PHE A 160 3.46 9.52 -20.84
N VAL A 161 3.42 9.58 -22.17
CA VAL A 161 3.76 8.44 -23.02
C VAL A 161 5.29 8.31 -23.01
N ASP A 162 5.78 7.13 -22.63
CA ASP A 162 7.18 6.79 -22.78
C ASP A 162 7.41 6.24 -24.20
N PRO A 163 8.12 6.95 -25.08
CA PRO A 163 8.34 6.49 -26.45
C PRO A 163 9.13 5.18 -26.52
N ASN A 164 9.88 4.83 -25.47
CA ASN A 164 10.69 3.61 -25.41
C ASN A 164 9.98 2.46 -24.66
N CYS A 165 8.70 2.62 -24.32
CA CYS A 165 7.96 1.58 -23.64
C CYS A 165 7.79 0.34 -24.53
N GLN A 166 8.21 -0.81 -24.00
CA GLN A 166 8.10 -2.12 -24.66
C GLN A 166 6.67 -2.52 -25.04
N TYR A 167 5.66 -1.87 -24.45
CA TYR A 167 4.25 -2.14 -24.70
C TYR A 167 3.56 -1.16 -25.65
N ASN A 168 4.28 -0.19 -26.24
CA ASN A 168 3.65 0.81 -27.12
C ASN A 168 2.87 0.17 -28.28
N ALA A 169 3.48 -0.79 -29.00
CA ALA A 169 2.78 -1.50 -30.09
C ALA A 169 1.53 -2.27 -29.60
N TYR A 170 1.57 -2.83 -28.38
CA TYR A 170 0.42 -3.48 -27.79
C TYR A 170 -0.70 -2.48 -27.49
N VAL A 171 -0.35 -1.33 -26.91
CA VAL A 171 -1.29 -0.25 -26.59
C VAL A 171 -1.92 0.32 -27.87
N ASP A 172 -1.14 0.50 -28.94
CA ASP A 172 -1.65 0.97 -30.23
C ASP A 172 -2.68 0.01 -30.84
N GLN A 173 -2.48 -1.30 -30.66
CA GLN A 173 -3.37 -2.33 -31.19
C GLN A 173 -4.61 -2.57 -30.31
N HIS A 174 -4.46 -2.54 -28.98
CA HIS A 174 -5.48 -2.97 -28.03
C HIS A 174 -6.13 -1.82 -27.25
N GLY A 175 -5.58 -0.61 -27.33
CA GLY A 175 -6.08 0.59 -26.64
C GLY A 175 -5.83 0.61 -25.13
N ASP A 176 -5.11 -0.37 -24.58
CA ASP A 176 -4.81 -0.45 -23.15
C ASP A 176 -3.46 -1.12 -22.87
N PHE A 177 -2.88 -0.86 -21.70
CA PHE A 177 -1.68 -1.55 -21.23
C PHE A 177 -2.01 -3.00 -20.83
N PRO A 178 -1.08 -3.96 -21.02
CA PRO A 178 -1.28 -5.35 -20.63
C PRO A 178 -1.12 -5.57 -19.11
N VAL A 179 -1.73 -4.68 -18.31
CA VAL A 179 -1.81 -4.86 -16.87
C VAL A 179 -2.75 -6.02 -16.59
N ASN A 180 -2.20 -7.13 -16.11
CA ASN A 180 -2.98 -8.32 -15.78
C ASN A 180 -3.77 -8.10 -14.47
N PHE A 181 -4.67 -7.11 -14.42
CA PHE A 181 -5.52 -6.81 -13.26
C PHE A 181 -6.87 -6.28 -13.76
N PRO A 182 -8.01 -6.69 -13.18
CA PRO A 182 -9.33 -6.28 -13.65
C PRO A 182 -9.61 -4.79 -13.46
N LYS A 183 -10.47 -4.23 -14.34
CA LYS A 183 -11.03 -2.89 -14.14
C LYS A 183 -11.92 -2.81 -12.91
N ASP A 184 -12.77 -3.81 -12.72
CA ASP A 184 -13.64 -3.91 -11.55
C ASP A 184 -13.57 -5.33 -10.98
N ILE A 185 -13.46 -5.44 -9.66
CA ILE A 185 -13.44 -6.75 -8.99
C ILE A 185 -14.06 -6.69 -7.61
N VAL A 186 -14.83 -7.73 -7.27
CA VAL A 186 -15.27 -8.01 -5.91
C VAL A 186 -14.33 -9.04 -5.29
N LEU A 187 -13.75 -8.68 -4.16
CA LEU A 187 -12.88 -9.52 -3.37
C LEU A 187 -13.57 -9.92 -2.06
N THR A 188 -13.32 -11.13 -1.61
CA THR A 188 -13.77 -11.68 -0.33
C THR A 188 -12.56 -11.98 0.55
N LYS A 189 -12.63 -11.58 1.82
CA LYS A 189 -11.58 -11.86 2.81
C LYS A 189 -11.47 -13.37 3.06
N GLN A 190 -10.25 -13.89 3.17
CA GLN A 190 -9.96 -15.32 3.42
C GLN A 190 -9.68 -15.58 4.90
#